data_AF-A0A7T1HYD6-F1
#
_entry.id   AF-A0A7T1HYD6-F1
#
_cell.length_a   1.000
_cell.length_b   1.000
_cell.length_c   1.000
_cell.angle_alpha   90.00
_cell.angle_beta   90.00
_cell.angle_gamma   90.00
#
_symmetry.space_group_name_H-M   'P 1'
#
loop_
_entity.id
_entity.type
_entity.pdbx_description
1 polymer ?
#
loop_
_entity_poly.entity_id
_entity_poly.type
_entity_poly.pdbx_seq_one_letter_code
_entity_poly.pdbx_strand_id
1 'polypeptide(L)' 'MREIVFHVVAERPGHLEAQAETLPIRITAPTMEELQHEAREALIEHMGPAHCTVRVRVRRGPSAAVSSIRTMARHAALFR' A
#
# COMPACT_ATOMS: atom_id res chain seq x y z
N MET A 1 0.55 -23.46 -0.64
CA MET A 1 1.13 -22.19 -0.15
C MET A 1 0.00 -21.16 -0.14
N ARG A 2 -0.29 -20.52 1.00
CA ARG A 2 -1.44 -19.60 1.14
C ARG A 2 -1.04 -18.20 0.68
N GLU A 3 -1.98 -17.37 0.22
CA GLU A 3 -1.71 -15.96 -0.10
C GLU A 3 -2.40 -15.07 0.93
N ILE A 4 -1.70 -14.04 1.41
CA ILE A 4 -2.27 -12.95 2.21
C ILE A 4 -2.19 -11.68 1.37
N VAL A 5 -3.36 -11.14 1.07
CA VAL A 5 -3.49 -9.94 0.24
C VAL A 5 -3.64 -8.73 1.13
N PHE A 6 -2.80 -7.72 0.90
CA PHE A 6 -2.92 -6.40 1.50
C PHE A 6 -3.51 -5.43 0.48
N HIS A 7 -4.62 -4.81 0.81
CA HIS A 7 -5.24 -3.79 -0.01
C HIS A 7 -4.82 -2.40 0.44
N VAL A 8 -4.30 -1.58 -0.48
CA VAL A 8 -4.04 -0.17 -0.20
C VAL A 8 -5.38 0.54 -0.02
N VAL A 9 -5.61 1.06 1.19
CA VAL A 9 -6.84 1.75 1.61
C VAL A 9 -6.70 3.27 1.59
N ALA A 10 -5.47 3.79 1.73
CA ALA A 10 -5.18 5.20 1.55
C ALA A 10 -3.85 5.40 0.80
N GLU A 11 -3.84 6.37 -0.13
CA GLU A 11 -2.65 6.75 -0.89
C GLU A 11 -2.55 8.27 -0.93
N ARG A 12 -1.48 8.79 -0.33
CA ARG A 12 -1.11 10.20 -0.24
C ARG A 12 0.40 10.32 -0.56
N PRO A 13 0.88 11.49 -1.02
CA PRO A 13 2.30 11.69 -1.27
C PRO A 13 3.13 11.36 -0.01
N GLY A 14 4.03 10.38 -0.12
CA GLY A 14 4.85 9.91 1.01
C GLY A 14 4.10 9.13 2.09
N HIS A 15 2.86 8.68 1.83
CA HIS A 15 2.09 7.88 2.78
C HIS A 15 1.11 6.95 2.07
N LEU A 16 1.35 5.65 2.22
CA LEU A 16 0.49 4.56 1.81
C LEU A 16 0.02 3.83 3.06
N GLU A 17 -1.25 3.47 3.10
CA GLU A 17 -1.82 2.62 4.13
C GLU A 17 -2.43 1.40 3.46
N ALA A 18 -2.15 0.21 4.00
CA ALA A 18 -2.77 -1.02 3.53
C ALA A 18 -3.30 -1.87 4.68
N GLN A 19 -4.34 -2.64 4.36
CA GLN A 19 -5.00 -3.56 5.29
C GLN A 19 -5.01 -4.97 4.70
N ALA A 20 -4.69 -5.96 5.53
CA ALA A 20 -4.81 -7.36 5.15
C ALA A 20 -6.29 -7.75 5.00
N GLU A 21 -6.61 -8.53 3.96
CA GLU A 21 -7.98 -8.98 3.68
C GLU A 21 -8.49 -9.97 4.74
N THR A 22 -7.62 -10.89 5.17
CA THR A 22 -7.99 -12.02 6.03
C THR A 22 -7.53 -11.85 7.47
N LEU A 23 -6.78 -10.80 7.79
CA LEU A 23 -6.18 -10.57 9.10
C LEU A 23 -6.43 -9.13 9.56
N PRO A 24 -6.57 -8.88 10.87
CA PRO A 24 -6.73 -7.53 11.41
C PRO A 24 -5.38 -6.78 11.45
N ILE A 25 -4.57 -6.89 10.40
CA ILE A 25 -3.26 -6.24 10.27
C ILE A 25 -3.40 -5.01 9.39
N ARG A 26 -2.87 -3.88 9.85
CA ARG A 26 -2.74 -2.63 9.11
C ARG A 26 -1.28 -2.21 9.12
N ILE A 27 -0.82 -1.74 7.97
CA ILE A 27 0.55 -1.31 7.75
C ILE A 27 0.56 0.03 7.01
N THR A 28 1.55 0.85 7.31
CA THR A 28 1.73 2.16 6.67
C THR A 28 3.17 2.31 6.23
N ALA A 29 3.39 2.85 5.04
CA ALA A 29 4.73 3.10 4.52
C ALA A 29 4.70 4.21 3.46
N PRO A 30 5.80 4.94 3.22
CA PRO A 30 5.83 5.99 2.21
C PRO A 30 5.89 5.46 0.77
N THR A 31 6.37 4.22 0.58
CA THR A 31 6.58 3.61 -0.74
C THR A 31 6.03 2.19 -0.79
N MET A 32 5.90 1.65 -2.01
CA MET A 32 5.35 0.30 -2.19
C MET A 32 6.32 -0.80 -1.77
N GLU A 33 7.61 -0.54 -1.89
CA GLU A 33 8.68 -1.40 -1.41
C GLU A 33 8.70 -1.47 0.11
N GLU A 34 8.66 -0.31 0.78
CA GLU A 34 8.58 -0.27 2.24
C GLU A 34 7.30 -0.92 2.74
N LEU A 35 6.17 -0.77 2.04
CA LEU A 35 4.93 -1.42 2.45
C LEU A 35 5.01 -2.96 2.32
N GLN A 36 5.80 -3.49 1.39
CA GLN A 36 6.07 -4.92 1.31
C GLN A 36 7.00 -5.40 2.44
N HIS A 37 7.94 -4.55 2.86
CA HIS A 37 8.77 -4.81 4.03
C HIS A 37 7.89 -4.84 5.30
N GLU A 38 7.09 -3.81 5.54
CA GLU A 38 6.16 -3.75 6.69
C GLU A 38 5.18 -4.93 6.71
N ALA A 39 4.66 -5.35 5.55
CA ALA A 39 3.79 -6.51 5.45
C ALA A 39 4.48 -7.79 5.93
N ARG A 40 5.78 -7.96 5.63
CA ARG A 40 6.56 -9.10 6.08
C ARG A 40 6.78 -9.04 7.59
N GLU A 41 7.24 -7.89 8.10
CA GLU A 41 7.50 -7.72 9.53
C GLU A 41 6.23 -7.95 10.36
N ALA A 42 5.10 -7.36 9.95
CA ALA A 42 3.82 -7.57 10.62
C ALA A 42 3.34 -9.03 10.59
N LEU A 43 3.65 -9.78 9.53
CA LEU A 43 3.35 -11.22 9.47
C LEU A 43 4.29 -12.06 10.34
N ILE A 44 5.55 -11.66 10.47
CA ILE A 44 6.49 -12.29 11.40
C ILE A 44 6.00 -12.07 12.83
N GLU A 45 5.60 -10.86 13.20
CA GLU A 45 5.06 -10.55 14.53
C GLU A 45 3.76 -11.33 14.80
N HIS A 46 2.88 -11.45 13.80
CA HIS A 46 1.58 -12.10 13.98
C HIS A 46 1.63 -13.63 13.96
N MET A 47 2.44 -14.22 13.08
CA MET A 47 2.46 -15.68 12.81
C MET A 47 3.76 -16.36 13.24
N GLY A 48 4.80 -15.59 13.59
CA GLY A 48 6.11 -16.12 13.94
C GLY A 48 6.73 -16.95 12.80
N PRO A 49 7.37 -18.09 13.09
CA PRO A 49 7.98 -18.96 12.07
C PRO A 49 7.02 -19.45 10.99
N ALA A 50 5.71 -19.48 11.25
CA ALA A 50 4.71 -19.96 10.30
C ALA A 50 4.46 -19.01 9.13
N HIS A 51 4.96 -17.77 9.17
CA HIS A 51 4.85 -16.80 8.07
C HIS A 51 5.45 -17.33 6.75
N CYS A 52 6.40 -18.27 6.79
CA CYS A 52 6.99 -18.87 5.59
C CYS A 52 6.00 -19.71 4.76
N THR A 53 4.84 -20.08 5.33
CA THR A 53 3.78 -20.82 4.64
C THR A 53 2.89 -19.92 3.76
N VAL A 54 3.06 -18.61 3.87
CA VAL A 54 2.23 -17.61 3.19
C VAL A 54 3.05 -16.78 2.18
N ARG A 55 2.40 -16.31 1.12
CA ARG A 55 2.93 -15.32 0.18
C ARG A 55 2.23 -13.99 0.40
N VAL A 56 3.00 -12.92 0.47
CA VAL A 56 2.49 -11.55 0.58
C VAL A 56 2.18 -11.00 -0.81
N ARG A 57 1.00 -10.43 -0.97
CA ARG A 57 0.63 -9.71 -2.19
C ARG A 57 -0.03 -8.39 -1.83
N VAL A 58 0.61 -7.28 -2.21
CA VAL A 58 0.00 -5.96 -2.07
C VAL A 58 -0.74 -5.60 -3.35
N ARG A 59 -2.00 -5.15 -3.22
CA ARG A 59 -2.83 -4.69 -4.34
C ARG A 59 -3.29 -3.27 -4.09
N ARG A 60 -3.04 -2.40 -5.06
CA ARG A 60 -3.73 -1.12 -5.16
C ARG A 60 -5.14 -1.39 -5.67
N GLY A 61 -6.15 -1.00 -4.90
CA GLY A 61 -7.54 -1.06 -5.37
C GLY A 61 -7.76 -0.04 -6.50
N PRO A 62 -8.85 -0.18 -7.27
CA PRO A 62 -9.22 0.83 -8.28
C PRO A 62 -9.43 2.23 -7.67
N SER A 63 -9.70 2.31 -6.35
CA SER A 63 -9.85 3.56 -5.62
C SER A 63 -8.52 4.30 -5.37
N ALA A 64 -7.39 3.59 -5.27
CA ALA A 64 -6.09 4.22 -5.00
C ALA A 64 -5.54 4.96 -6.23
N ALA A 65 -5.87 4.48 -7.43
CA ALA A 65 -5.48 5.08 -8.70
C ALA A 65 -6.14 6.45 -8.99
N VAL A 66 -7.14 6.88 -8.22
CA VAL A 66 -7.89 8.13 -8.49
C VAL A 66 -7.23 9.36 -7.85
N SER A 67 -6.20 9.22 -7.02
CA SER A 67 -5.56 10.36 -6.34
C SER A 67 -4.48 11.08 -7.18
N SER A 68 -4.14 10.58 -8.38
CA SER A 68 -3.05 11.14 -9.20
C SER A 68 -3.49 12.10 -10.33
N ILE A 69 -4.78 12.37 -10.52
CA ILE A 69 -5.26 13.16 -11.69
C ILE A 69 -5.42 14.67 -11.40
N ARG A 70 -5.05 15.17 -10.21
CA ARG A 70 -5.04 16.61 -9.95
C ARG A 70 -3.69 17.06 -9.43
N THR A 71 -2.78 17.44 -10.33
CA THR A 71 -1.95 18.66 -10.28
C THR A 71 -1.08 18.66 -11.54
N MET A 72 -0.90 19.82 -12.19
CA MET A 72 -0.11 20.10 -13.41
C MET A 72 -0.91 20.22 -14.72
N ALA A 73 -1.98 21.02 -14.73
CA ALA A 73 -2.44 21.65 -15.97
C ALA A 73 -2.83 23.11 -15.71
N ARG A 74 -2.11 24.01 -16.39
CA ARG A 74 -2.41 25.43 -16.64
C ARG A 74 -1.94 26.44 -15.59
N HIS A 75 -0.62 26.66 -15.53
CA HIS A 75 -0.11 28.03 -15.50
C HIS A 75 0.17 28.46 -16.95
N ALA A 76 -0.90 28.74 -17.69
CA ALA A 76 -0.83 29.54 -18.91
C ALA A 76 -1.33 30.93 -18.54
N ALA A 77 -0.46 31.74 -17.95
CA ALA A 77 -0.71 33.16 -17.77
C ALA A 77 0.16 33.91 -18.77
N LEU A 78 -0.52 34.42 -19.80
CA LEU A 78 -0.03 35.46 -20.69
C LEU A 78 0.57 36.61 -19.87
N PHE A 79 1.79 37.04 -20.22
CA PHE A 79 2.17 38.43 -20.06
C PHE A 79 2.55 38.97 -21.43
N ARG A 80 1.74 39.94 -21.85
CA ARG A 80 1.95 40.81 -23.00
C ARG A 80 2.64 42.07 -22.51
#